data_AF-A0A1A6GY74-F1
#
_entry.id   AF-A0A1A6GY74-F1
#
_cell.length_a   1.000
_cell.length_b   1.000
_cell.length_c   1.000
_cell.angle_alpha   90.00
_cell.angle_beta   90.00
_cell.angle_gamma   90.00
#
_symmetry.space_group_name_H-M   'P 1'
#
loop_
_entity.id
_entity.type
_entity.pdbx_description
1 polymer ?
#
loop_
_entity_poly.entity_id
_entity_poly.type
_entity_poly.pdbx_seq_one_letter_code
_entity_poly.pdbx_strand_id
1 'polypeptide(L)'
;MNQMKDVHPLNFVRFYLPLLIHQHEKVIYLDDDVIVQGDIQELYDTTLALGHAAAFSDDCDLPSAQDNNRIVGLQNTYMGYLDYRKKTIKDLGISPSTCSFNPGVIVANMTEWKHQRITKQLEKWMQKNVEENLYSSSLGGGVATSPMLIVFHGKYSTINPLWHIRHLGK
;
A
#
# COMPACT_ATOMS: atom_id res chain seq x y z
N MET A 1 -18.83 -16.00 -6.25
CA MET A 1 -18.44 -15.97 -7.67
C MET A 1 -18.50 -14.52 -8.14
N ASN A 2 -17.41 -14.00 -8.72
CA ASN A 2 -17.17 -12.62 -9.20
C ASN A 2 -16.78 -11.54 -8.17
N GLN A 3 -15.57 -11.61 -7.60
CA GLN A 3 -14.87 -10.40 -7.12
C GLN A 3 -13.88 -9.82 -8.16
N MET A 4 -13.63 -10.50 -9.28
CA MET A 4 -12.70 -10.05 -10.33
C MET A 4 -13.33 -9.26 -11.48
N LYS A 5 -14.66 -9.08 -11.52
CA LYS A 5 -15.31 -8.51 -12.72
C LYS A 5 -15.11 -7.00 -12.91
N ASP A 6 -14.68 -6.27 -11.88
CA ASP A 6 -14.53 -4.81 -11.93
C ASP A 6 -13.15 -4.33 -11.45
N VAL A 7 -12.08 -5.10 -11.71
CA VAL A 7 -10.72 -4.66 -11.35
C VAL A 7 -10.02 -4.08 -12.57
N HIS A 8 -9.86 -2.77 -12.59
CA HIS A 8 -9.17 -2.07 -13.67
C HIS A 8 -7.66 -2.42 -13.64
N PRO A 9 -7.03 -2.85 -14.75
CA PRO A 9 -5.61 -3.19 -14.79
C PRO A 9 -4.69 -2.07 -14.29
N LEU A 10 -5.10 -0.80 -14.46
CA LEU A 10 -4.33 0.35 -13.97
C LEU A 10 -4.12 0.34 -12.45
N ASN A 11 -5.01 -0.28 -11.67
CA ASN A 11 -4.88 -0.38 -10.22
C ASN A 11 -3.62 -1.12 -9.77
N PHE A 12 -3.01 -1.89 -10.68
CA PHE A 12 -1.83 -2.72 -10.44
C PHE A 12 -0.54 -2.17 -11.06
N VAL A 13 -0.58 -1.02 -11.76
CA VAL A 13 0.60 -0.43 -12.41
C VAL A 13 1.75 -0.26 -11.43
N ARG A 14 1.47 0.17 -10.19
CA ARG A 14 2.44 0.30 -9.09
C ARG A 14 3.19 -0.98 -8.72
N PHE A 15 2.69 -2.16 -9.07
CA PHE A 15 3.42 -3.43 -8.83
C PHE A 15 4.58 -3.60 -9.81
N TYR A 16 4.47 -2.93 -10.96
CA TYR A 16 5.32 -3.13 -12.12
C TYR A 16 6.25 -1.95 -12.37
N LEU A 17 6.40 -1.03 -11.41
CA LEU A 17 7.31 0.12 -11.54
C LEU A 17 8.68 -0.26 -12.13
N PRO A 18 9.35 -1.38 -11.72
CA PRO A 18 10.68 -1.69 -12.26
C PRO A 18 10.70 -2.26 -13.68
N LEU A 19 9.54 -2.69 -14.17
CA LEU A 19 9.36 -3.10 -15.57
C LEU A 19 8.96 -1.92 -16.46
N LEU A 20 8.44 -0.85 -15.88
CA LEU A 20 8.02 0.34 -16.61
C LEU A 20 9.16 1.36 -16.68
N ILE A 21 9.90 1.53 -15.59
CA ILE A 21 10.98 2.50 -15.45
C ILE A 21 12.33 1.79 -15.38
N HIS A 22 13.09 1.86 -16.48
CA HIS A 22 14.35 1.13 -16.63
C HIS A 22 15.60 1.96 -16.28
N GLN A 23 15.52 3.29 -16.40
CA GLN A 23 16.69 4.18 -16.38
C GLN A 23 16.95 4.84 -15.02
N HIS A 24 16.06 4.68 -14.05
CA HIS A 24 16.13 5.38 -12.77
C HIS A 24 16.18 4.39 -11.62
N GLU A 25 17.09 4.64 -10.67
CA GLU A 25 17.24 3.82 -9.46
C GLU A 25 16.23 4.18 -8.38
N LYS A 26 15.74 5.42 -8.36
CA LYS A 26 14.69 5.89 -7.44
C LYS A 26 13.61 6.64 -8.22
N VAL A 27 12.35 6.41 -7.86
CA VAL A 27 11.19 7.07 -8.48
C VAL A 27 10.17 7.49 -7.43
N ILE A 28 9.38 8.49 -7.76
CA ILE A 28 8.12 8.79 -7.05
C ILE A 28 6.98 8.28 -7.91
N TYR A 29 6.06 7.54 -7.30
CA TYR A 29 4.76 7.22 -7.87
C TYR A 29 3.68 8.00 -7.12
N LEU A 30 2.74 8.57 -7.89
CA LEU A 30 1.55 9.27 -7.41
C LEU A 30 0.32 8.69 -8.13
N ASP A 31 -0.76 8.41 -7.39
CA ASP A 31 -2.07 8.12 -8.00
C ASP A 31 -2.57 9.35 -8.79
N ASP A 32 -3.43 9.12 -9.77
CA ASP A 32 -3.92 10.14 -10.71
C ASP A 32 -4.87 11.16 -10.09
N ASP A 33 -5.34 10.91 -8.87
CA ASP A 33 -6.15 11.80 -8.05
C ASP A 33 -5.35 12.59 -7.00
N VAL A 34 -4.01 12.54 -7.05
CA VAL A 34 -3.12 13.29 -6.15
C VAL A 34 -2.82 14.69 -6.67
N ILE A 35 -3.01 15.69 -5.81
CA ILE A 35 -2.57 17.08 -6.04
C ILE A 35 -1.34 17.35 -5.17
N VAL A 36 -0.22 17.74 -5.79
CA VAL A 36 1.02 18.08 -5.10
C VAL A 36 1.03 19.58 -4.76
N GLN A 37 1.17 19.92 -3.48
CA GLN A 37 1.22 21.31 -3.00
C GLN A 37 2.60 21.75 -2.47
N GLY A 38 3.55 20.81 -2.35
CA GLY A 38 4.93 21.07 -1.88
C GLY A 38 5.97 20.86 -2.99
N ASP A 39 7.24 21.16 -2.68
CA ASP A 39 8.35 20.85 -3.58
C ASP A 39 8.55 19.33 -3.65
N ILE A 40 8.24 18.73 -4.80
CA ILE A 40 8.34 17.29 -5.02
C ILE A 40 9.77 16.75 -4.79
N GLN A 41 10.79 17.60 -4.86
CA GLN A 41 12.16 17.21 -4.54
C GLN A 41 12.31 16.81 -3.06
N GLU A 42 11.61 17.47 -2.13
CA GLU A 42 11.63 17.11 -0.71
C GLU A 42 11.08 15.69 -0.49
N LEU A 43 10.01 15.32 -1.21
CA LEU A 43 9.51 13.95 -1.21
C LEU A 43 10.55 12.99 -1.78
N TYR A 44 11.18 13.35 -2.91
CA TYR A 44 12.19 12.52 -3.54
C TYR A 44 13.32 12.24 -2.57
N ASP A 45 13.82 13.24 -1.84
CA ASP A 45 14.97 13.14 -0.93
C ASP A 45 14.70 12.33 0.35
N THR A 46 13.50 11.76 0.50
CA THR A 46 13.20 10.75 1.53
C THR A 46 14.27 9.66 1.55
N THR A 47 14.92 9.50 2.71
CA THR A 47 15.94 8.47 2.91
C THR A 47 15.27 7.12 3.14
N LEU A 48 15.68 6.13 2.34
CA LEU A 48 15.24 4.75 2.51
C LEU A 48 16.23 4.00 3.39
N ALA A 49 15.75 3.37 4.46
CA ALA A 49 16.61 2.53 5.29
C ALA A 49 17.17 1.34 4.50
N LEU A 50 18.30 0.80 4.95
CA LEU A 50 18.97 -0.30 4.26
C LEU A 50 18.03 -1.51 4.10
N GLY A 51 17.91 -2.01 2.87
CA GLY A 51 17.02 -3.12 2.53
C GLY A 51 15.54 -2.73 2.40
N HIS A 52 15.17 -1.44 2.51
CA HIS A 52 13.83 -0.98 2.20
C HIS A 52 13.74 -0.57 0.74
N ALA A 53 12.84 -1.21 -0.01
CA ALA A 53 12.63 -0.93 -1.41
C ALA A 53 11.63 0.21 -1.67
N ALA A 54 10.91 0.65 -0.64
CA ALA A 54 9.93 1.71 -0.76
C ALA A 54 9.74 2.49 0.54
N ALA A 55 9.17 3.68 0.43
CA ALA A 55 8.58 4.41 1.52
C ALA A 55 7.11 4.76 1.22
N PHE A 56 6.31 4.81 2.29
CA PHE A 56 4.88 5.10 2.24
C PHE A 56 4.48 6.02 3.39
N SER A 57 3.33 6.68 3.27
CA SER A 57 2.68 7.33 4.39
C SER A 57 1.79 6.34 5.14
N ASP A 58 1.91 6.30 6.46
CA ASP A 58 0.92 5.68 7.33
C ASP A 58 -0.44 6.33 7.13
N ASP A 59 -1.50 5.55 7.32
CA ASP A 59 -2.87 5.92 6.97
C ASP A 59 -3.90 5.44 8.00
N CYS A 60 -3.45 5.07 9.20
CA CYS A 60 -4.34 4.62 10.28
C CYS A 60 -4.80 5.74 11.23
N ASP A 61 -4.25 6.95 11.10
CA ASP A 61 -4.63 8.07 11.94
C ASP A 61 -5.89 8.74 11.39
N LEU A 62 -6.93 8.83 12.23
CA LEU A 62 -8.09 9.67 11.97
C LEU A 62 -7.71 11.14 12.16
N PRO A 63 -8.28 12.09 11.39
CA PRO A 63 -8.23 13.49 11.77
C PRO A 63 -8.80 13.63 13.18
N SER A 64 -8.01 14.19 14.07
CA SER A 64 -8.41 14.55 15.44
C SER A 64 -9.40 15.72 15.42
N ALA A 65 -10.61 15.47 14.94
CA ALA A 65 -11.76 16.35 15.13
C ALA A 65 -13.08 15.59 14.92
N GLN A 66 -13.81 15.37 16.01
CA GLN A 66 -15.27 15.28 16.04
C GLN A 66 -16.01 14.01 15.57
N ASP A 67 -15.39 12.84 15.39
CA ASP A 67 -16.18 11.63 15.13
C ASP A 67 -15.93 10.49 16.12
N ASN A 68 -16.95 10.20 16.94
CA ASN A 68 -16.94 9.18 18.01
C ASN A 68 -16.97 7.73 17.48
N ASN A 69 -16.70 7.52 16.20
CA ASN A 69 -16.80 6.21 15.55
C ASN A 69 -15.46 5.48 15.55
N ARG A 70 -15.15 4.82 16.68
CA ARG A 70 -14.06 3.81 16.81
C ARG A 70 -14.02 2.76 15.68
N ILE A 71 -15.14 2.58 14.97
CA ILE A 71 -15.31 1.68 13.84
C ILE A 71 -14.46 2.10 12.63
N VAL A 72 -14.26 3.40 12.38
CA VAL A 72 -13.48 3.90 11.23
C VAL A 72 -11.97 3.72 11.45
N GLY A 73 -11.49 3.91 12.69
CA GLY A 73 -10.08 3.67 13.03
C GLY A 73 -9.64 2.21 12.89
N LEU A 74 -10.55 1.25 13.00
CA LEU A 74 -10.28 -0.17 12.71
C LEU A 74 -10.25 -0.47 11.20
N GLN A 75 -10.89 0.36 10.37
CA GLN A 75 -10.90 0.12 8.92
C GLN A 75 -9.52 0.37 8.32
N ASN A 76 -8.79 1.41 8.73
CA ASN A 76 -7.44 1.69 8.22
C ASN A 76 -6.33 0.94 8.98
N THR A 77 -6.66 -0.24 9.51
CA THR A 77 -5.68 -1.21 10.01
C THR A 77 -5.71 -2.43 9.13
N TYR A 78 -4.75 -3.35 9.31
CA TYR A 78 -4.72 -4.60 8.54
C TYR A 78 -6.04 -5.38 8.62
N MET A 79 -6.83 -5.24 9.69
CA MET A 79 -8.18 -5.80 9.80
C MET A 79 -9.12 -5.40 8.66
N GLY A 80 -9.04 -4.16 8.17
CA GLY A 80 -9.91 -3.67 7.10
C GLY A 80 -9.52 -4.16 5.71
N TYR A 81 -8.32 -4.73 5.55
CA TYR A 81 -7.78 -5.20 4.27
C TYR A 81 -7.72 -6.72 4.18
N LEU A 82 -7.50 -7.43 5.28
CA LEU A 82 -7.25 -8.87 5.29
C LEU A 82 -8.34 -9.65 6.02
N ASP A 83 -8.73 -10.80 5.48
CA ASP A 83 -9.68 -11.71 6.12
C ASP A 83 -8.97 -12.59 7.16
N TYR A 84 -8.93 -12.10 8.41
CA TYR A 84 -8.35 -12.81 9.55
C TYR A 84 -9.07 -14.12 9.94
N ARG A 85 -10.17 -14.50 9.27
CA ARG A 85 -10.75 -15.85 9.42
C ARG A 85 -9.94 -16.90 8.65
N LYS A 86 -9.17 -16.47 7.64
CA LYS A 86 -8.36 -17.36 6.78
C LYS A 86 -7.08 -17.75 7.50
N LYS A 87 -6.77 -19.06 7.51
CA LYS A 87 -5.53 -19.58 8.11
C LYS A 87 -4.29 -18.94 7.49
N THR A 88 -4.27 -18.78 6.17
CA THR A 88 -3.17 -18.14 5.43
C THR A 88 -2.86 -16.72 5.90
N ILE A 89 -3.87 -15.94 6.34
CA ILE A 89 -3.66 -14.62 6.93
C ILE A 89 -3.18 -14.73 8.37
N LYS A 90 -3.74 -15.62 9.19
CA LYS A 90 -3.29 -15.84 10.58
C LYS A 90 -1.83 -16.28 10.66
N ASP A 91 -1.40 -17.14 9.73
CA ASP A 91 -0.03 -17.66 9.66
C ASP A 91 1.01 -16.58 9.32
N LEU A 92 0.59 -15.38 8.85
CA LEU A 92 1.50 -14.25 8.66
C LEU A 92 2.00 -13.66 9.99
N GLY A 93 1.29 -13.89 11.10
CA GLY A 93 1.65 -13.34 12.41
C GLY A 93 1.51 -11.81 12.53
N ILE A 94 0.82 -11.17 11.59
CA ILE A 94 0.60 -9.71 11.60
C ILE A 94 -0.62 -9.39 12.45
N SER A 95 -0.51 -8.48 13.41
CA SER A 95 -1.64 -8.07 14.25
C SER A 95 -2.74 -7.43 13.39
N PRO A 96 -4.03 -7.75 13.59
CA PRO A 96 -5.12 -7.05 12.91
C PRO A 96 -5.15 -5.55 13.23
N SER A 97 -4.60 -5.13 14.36
CA SER A 97 -4.50 -3.72 14.76
C SER A 97 -3.29 -2.99 14.18
N THR A 98 -2.46 -3.65 13.37
CA THR A 98 -1.31 -3.00 12.73
C THR A 98 -1.79 -1.88 11.82
N CYS A 99 -1.16 -0.71 11.91
CA CYS A 99 -1.42 0.45 11.06
C CYS A 99 -1.19 0.09 9.58
N SER A 100 -2.10 0.45 8.68
CA SER A 100 -1.85 0.35 7.24
C SER A 100 -1.19 1.60 6.70
N PHE A 101 -0.58 1.48 5.52
CA PHE A 101 -0.17 2.61 4.69
C PHE A 101 -1.04 2.72 3.44
N ASN A 102 -1.08 3.90 2.83
CA ASN A 102 -1.74 4.12 1.54
C ASN A 102 -0.72 4.13 0.38
N PRO A 103 -0.81 3.18 -0.59
CA PRO A 103 0.13 3.07 -1.70
C PRO A 103 -0.15 4.02 -2.88
N GLY A 104 -0.96 5.07 -2.67
CA GLY A 104 -1.16 6.14 -3.66
C GLY A 104 -0.01 7.13 -3.77
N VAL A 105 0.90 7.16 -2.80
CA VAL A 105 2.17 7.90 -2.86
C VAL A 105 3.29 6.97 -2.44
N ILE A 106 4.30 6.80 -3.30
CA ILE A 106 5.42 5.86 -3.07
C ILE A 106 6.73 6.53 -3.47
N VAL A 107 7.73 6.47 -2.59
CA VAL A 107 9.14 6.68 -2.98
C VAL A 107 9.77 5.30 -3.12
N ALA A 108 10.10 4.86 -4.33
CA ALA A 108 10.55 3.50 -4.60
C ALA A 108 12.02 3.44 -5.02
N ASN A 109 12.81 2.58 -4.39
CA ASN A 109 14.13 2.16 -4.85
C ASN A 109 13.97 0.98 -5.81
N MET A 110 14.13 1.26 -7.10
CA MET A 110 13.96 0.32 -8.20
C MET A 110 14.99 -0.80 -8.18
N THR A 111 16.21 -0.51 -7.73
CA THR A 111 17.29 -1.49 -7.63
C THR A 111 16.98 -2.51 -6.54
N GLU A 112 16.61 -2.04 -5.34
CA GLU A 112 16.24 -2.89 -4.22
C GLU A 112 14.96 -3.69 -4.51
N TRP A 113 13.96 -3.04 -5.15
CA TRP A 113 12.72 -3.68 -5.56
C TRP A 113 12.97 -4.86 -6.53
N LYS A 114 13.87 -4.67 -7.51
CA LYS A 114 14.30 -5.72 -8.44
C LYS A 114 15.08 -6.81 -7.71
N HIS A 115 16.03 -6.43 -6.86
CA HIS A 115 16.86 -7.37 -6.09
C HIS A 115 16.02 -8.31 -5.24
N GLN A 116 15.04 -7.79 -4.51
CA GLN A 116 14.11 -8.55 -3.67
C GLN A 116 12.98 -9.24 -4.44
N ARG A 117 12.88 -9.04 -5.76
CA ARG A 117 11.82 -9.59 -6.62
C ARG A 117 10.42 -9.24 -6.12
N ILE A 118 10.21 -8.03 -5.62
CA ILE A 118 8.95 -7.62 -4.97
C ILE A 118 7.74 -7.79 -5.89
N THR A 119 7.86 -7.45 -7.18
CA THR A 119 6.79 -7.67 -8.17
C THR A 119 6.30 -9.12 -8.19
N LYS A 120 7.21 -10.10 -8.12
CA LYS A 120 6.85 -11.53 -8.09
C LYS A 120 6.16 -11.92 -6.78
N GLN A 121 6.53 -11.29 -5.67
CA GLN A 121 5.87 -11.50 -4.38
C GLN A 121 4.44 -10.94 -4.39
N LEU A 122 4.24 -9.76 -4.98
CA LEU A 122 2.91 -9.15 -5.14
C LEU A 122 2.01 -10.03 -6.03
N GLU A 123 2.52 -10.50 -7.17
CA GLU A 123 1.80 -11.44 -8.05
C GLU A 123 1.41 -12.74 -7.33
N LYS A 124 2.31 -13.29 -6.50
CA LYS A 124 2.01 -14.49 -5.70
C LYS A 124 0.84 -14.25 -4.75
N TRP A 125 0.78 -13.10 -4.10
CA TRP A 125 -0.32 -12.76 -3.19
C TRP A 125 -1.63 -12.51 -3.93
N MET A 126 -1.58 -11.90 -5.11
CA MET A 126 -2.73 -11.78 -6.00
C MET A 126 -3.31 -13.14 -6.38
N GLN A 127 -2.45 -14.07 -6.80
CA GLN A 127 -2.88 -15.42 -7.16
C GLN A 127 -3.51 -16.16 -5.97
N LYS A 128 -2.88 -16.08 -4.79
CA LYS A 128 -3.45 -16.65 -3.56
C LYS A 128 -4.81 -16.07 -3.21
N ASN A 129 -5.02 -14.77 -3.42
CA ASN A 129 -6.32 -14.17 -3.16
C ASN A 129 -7.40 -14.69 -4.12
N VAL A 130 -7.07 -14.95 -5.39
CA VAL A 130 -8.01 -15.58 -6.34
C VAL A 130 -8.42 -16.98 -5.86
N GLU A 131 -7.47 -17.75 -5.32
CA GLU A 131 -7.69 -19.13 -4.86
C GLU A 131 -8.46 -19.20 -3.53
N GLU A 132 -8.11 -18.33 -2.58
CA GLU A 132 -8.55 -18.47 -1.18
C GLU A 132 -9.49 -17.36 -0.70
N ASN A 133 -9.66 -16.28 -1.47
CA ASN A 133 -10.42 -15.07 -1.11
C ASN A 133 -9.94 -14.49 0.24
N LEU A 134 -8.68 -14.01 0.25
CA LEU A 134 -7.93 -13.60 1.43
C LEU A 134 -8.17 -12.14 1.85
N TYR A 135 -8.64 -11.29 0.94
CA TYR A 135 -8.79 -9.86 1.19
C TYR A 135 -10.22 -9.54 1.64
N SER A 136 -10.34 -8.57 2.53
CA SER A 136 -11.63 -8.08 2.99
C SER A 136 -12.30 -7.22 1.93
N SER A 137 -13.62 -7.30 1.83
CA SER A 137 -14.45 -6.46 0.94
C SER A 137 -14.85 -5.12 1.56
N SER A 138 -14.35 -4.79 2.75
CA SER A 138 -14.77 -3.62 3.53
C SER A 138 -14.25 -2.28 3.00
N LEU A 139 -13.18 -2.26 2.22
CA LEU A 139 -12.55 -1.03 1.72
C LEU A 139 -12.40 -1.08 0.19
N GLY A 140 -12.94 -0.06 -0.48
CA GLY A 140 -12.63 0.22 -1.89
C GLY A 140 -11.11 0.44 -2.04
N GLY A 141 -10.46 -0.26 -2.96
CA GLY A 141 -9.00 -0.26 -3.11
C GLY A 141 -8.27 -1.40 -2.37
N GLY A 142 -8.99 -2.24 -1.62
CA GLY A 142 -8.40 -3.34 -0.85
C GLY A 142 -7.63 -4.38 -1.69
N VAL A 143 -8.01 -4.62 -2.94
CA VAL A 143 -7.42 -5.69 -3.76
C VAL A 143 -5.97 -5.42 -4.15
N ALA A 144 -5.64 -4.19 -4.57
CA ALA A 144 -4.26 -3.83 -4.91
C ALA A 144 -3.43 -3.46 -3.67
N THR A 145 -4.07 -2.92 -2.64
CA THR A 145 -3.39 -2.49 -1.41
C THR A 145 -2.97 -3.68 -0.53
N SER A 146 -3.84 -4.69 -0.37
CA SER A 146 -3.56 -5.86 0.48
C SER A 146 -2.25 -6.59 0.19
N PRO A 147 -1.89 -6.95 -1.08
CA PRO A 147 -0.61 -7.59 -1.35
C PRO A 147 0.58 -6.68 -1.01
N MET A 148 0.45 -5.36 -1.20
CA MET A 148 1.51 -4.42 -0.82
C MET A 148 1.67 -4.35 0.69
N LEU A 149 0.58 -4.27 1.46
CA LEU A 149 0.62 -4.33 2.91
C LEU A 149 1.32 -5.60 3.40
N ILE A 150 1.06 -6.75 2.79
CA ILE A 150 1.71 -8.01 3.19
C ILE A 150 3.20 -8.01 2.82
N VAL A 151 3.54 -7.65 1.58
CA VAL A 151 4.93 -7.75 1.09
C VAL A 151 5.85 -6.73 1.75
N PHE A 152 5.35 -5.54 2.05
CA PHE A 152 6.12 -4.48 2.68
C PHE A 152 6.00 -4.46 4.21
N HIS A 153 5.21 -5.33 4.85
CA HIS A 153 5.06 -5.32 6.30
C HIS A 153 6.44 -5.38 7.02
N GLY A 154 6.75 -4.34 7.80
CA GLY A 154 8.02 -4.19 8.51
C GLY A 154 9.26 -3.97 7.62
N LYS A 155 9.06 -3.65 6.33
CA LYS A 155 10.13 -3.51 5.32
C LYS A 155 9.94 -2.29 4.41
N TYR A 156 9.46 -1.18 4.97
CA TYR A 156 9.34 0.10 4.27
C TYR A 156 9.78 1.23 5.18
N SER A 157 10.22 2.34 4.58
CA SER A 157 10.52 3.57 5.31
C SER A 157 9.29 4.47 5.35
N THR A 158 9.22 5.40 6.28
CA THR A 158 8.05 6.29 6.37
C THR A 158 8.27 7.57 5.57
N ILE A 159 7.20 8.06 4.94
CA ILE A 159 7.11 9.41 4.40
C ILE A 159 6.32 10.24 5.41
N ASN A 160 6.61 11.54 5.51
CA ASN A 160 5.82 12.45 6.35
C ASN A 160 4.33 12.39 5.92
N PRO A 161 3.38 12.18 6.86
CA PRO A 161 1.95 12.09 6.54
C PRO A 161 1.35 13.26 5.76
N LEU A 162 1.98 14.45 5.83
CA LEU A 162 1.56 15.61 5.05
C LEU A 162 1.69 15.41 3.53
N TRP A 163 2.52 14.45 3.07
CA TRP A 163 2.64 14.10 1.66
C TRP A 163 1.46 13.28 1.14
N HIS A 164 0.61 12.75 2.01
CA HIS A 164 -0.53 11.94 1.59
C HIS A 164 -1.73 12.08 2.53
N ILE A 165 -2.35 13.26 2.50
CA ILE A 165 -3.56 13.54 3.27
C ILE A 165 -4.79 13.15 2.45
N ARG A 166 -5.65 12.29 3.02
CA ARG A 166 -6.91 11.92 2.38
C ARG A 166 -7.86 13.13 2.28
N HIS A 167 -8.70 13.13 1.24
CA HIS A 167 -9.87 14.03 1.11
C HIS A 167 -9.59 15.53 0.91
N LEU A 168 -8.38 15.97 0.58
CA LEU A 168 -8.08 17.39 0.27
C LEU A 168 -8.60 17.88 -1.11
N GLY A 169 -9.65 17.26 -1.64
CA GLY A 169 -10.16 17.53 -2.99
C GLY A 169 -11.62 17.15 -3.23
N LYS A 170 -12.44 17.05 -2.17
CA LYS A 170 -13.90 16.87 -2.27
C LYS A 170 -14.64 17.82 -1.35
#